data_AF-A0A0M0G9V9-F1
#
_entry.id   AF-A0A0M0G9V9-F1
#
_cell.length_a   1.000
_cell.length_b   1.000
_cell.length_c   1.000
_cell.angle_alpha   90.00
_cell.angle_beta   90.00
_cell.angle_gamma   90.00
#
_symmetry.space_group_name_H-M   'P 1'
#
loop_
_entity.id
_entity.type
_entity.pdbx_description
1 polymer ?
#
loop_
_entity_poly.entity_id
_entity_poly.type
_entity_poly.pdbx_seq_one_letter_code
_entity_poly.pdbx_strand_id
1 'polypeptide(L)'
;MEAILFAILFTIPGLMVRNIEKRLYTKTKETDSDFIKQYNFFIDSAFIYFIGLLVYQIFLQTPVVNLFKEIKLNGIFFEEHDIMLFILYFFWSIIICIPYAKVKRHIVELLFLGISNKFRSKNNMPLETNFSSVWDELFENPKSPIKDDEIILIEKDGVLISQGYIKRYSPPHLSRREFLLEQSSEVKAFLDSDEKCESEDEKLLNVVKMEYYDTQTGITVKFLDTTKLVNYIESTNS
;
A
#
# COMPACT_ATOMS: atom_id res chain seq x y z
N MET A 1 6.08 37.46 -14.35
CA MET A 1 7.26 36.82 -13.74
C MET A 1 6.90 36.21 -12.38
N GLU A 2 6.14 36.93 -11.55
CA GLU A 2 5.54 36.44 -10.30
C GLU A 2 4.76 35.13 -10.43
N ALA A 3 3.91 34.98 -11.45
CA ALA A 3 3.12 33.75 -11.66
C ALA A 3 3.99 32.50 -11.89
N ILE A 4 5.16 32.65 -12.54
CA ILE A 4 6.11 31.55 -12.76
C ILE A 4 6.79 31.18 -11.45
N LEU A 5 7.19 32.19 -10.68
CA LEU A 5 7.85 32.01 -9.40
C LEU A 5 6.91 31.37 -8.36
N PHE A 6 5.65 31.80 -8.36
CA PHE A 6 4.56 31.20 -7.58
C PHE A 6 4.31 29.75 -8.00
N ALA A 7 4.24 29.47 -9.31
CA ALA A 7 4.06 28.10 -9.80
C ALA A 7 5.22 27.19 -9.37
N ILE A 8 6.47 27.68 -9.41
CA ILE A 8 7.65 26.93 -8.94
C ILE A 8 7.54 26.65 -7.43
N LEU A 9 7.24 27.67 -6.62
CA LEU A 9 7.09 27.48 -5.17
C LEU A 9 5.94 26.57 -4.80
N PHE A 10 4.83 26.68 -5.51
CA PHE A 10 3.67 25.84 -5.28
C PHE A 10 4.00 24.38 -5.61
N THR A 11 4.79 24.14 -6.66
CA THR A 11 5.12 22.78 -7.11
C THR A 11 6.21 22.09 -6.29
N ILE A 12 7.13 22.80 -5.65
CA ILE A 12 8.22 22.18 -4.89
C ILE A 12 7.73 21.30 -3.70
N PRO A 13 6.80 21.74 -2.84
CA PRO A 13 6.34 20.97 -1.69
C PRO A 13 5.78 19.60 -2.05
N GLY A 14 4.85 19.51 -3.01
CA GLY A 14 4.30 18.21 -3.42
C GLY A 14 5.37 17.27 -3.99
N LEU A 15 6.37 17.80 -4.70
CA LEU A 15 7.48 17.02 -5.25
C LEU A 15 8.34 16.49 -4.11
N MET A 16 8.61 17.32 -3.10
CA MET A 16 9.35 16.93 -1.91
C MET A 16 8.62 15.86 -1.11
N VAL A 17 7.33 16.01 -0.81
CA VAL A 17 6.52 15.01 -0.10
C VAL A 17 6.61 13.66 -0.81
N ARG A 18 6.39 13.64 -2.13
CA ARG A 18 6.47 12.41 -2.92
C ARG A 18 7.86 11.78 -2.92
N ASN A 19 8.93 12.58 -3.00
CA ASN A 19 10.30 12.07 -2.94
C ASN A 19 10.66 11.53 -1.56
N ILE A 20 10.16 12.18 -0.50
CA ILE A 20 10.30 11.71 0.88
C ILE A 20 9.55 10.39 1.06
N GLU A 21 8.30 10.29 0.58
CA GLU A 21 7.51 9.06 0.64
C GLU A 21 8.22 7.89 -0.08
N LYS A 22 8.73 8.12 -1.29
CA LYS A 22 9.48 7.10 -2.05
C LYS A 22 10.75 6.63 -1.32
N ARG A 23 11.47 7.54 -0.66
CA ARG A 23 12.71 7.20 0.06
C ARG A 23 12.46 6.52 1.40
N LEU A 24 11.48 6.99 2.15
CA LEU A 24 11.15 6.44 3.47
C LEU A 24 10.41 5.10 3.35
N TYR A 25 9.67 4.91 2.25
CA TYR A 25 8.82 3.75 2.07
C TYR A 25 9.05 3.13 0.70
N THR A 26 10.05 2.28 0.63
CA THR A 26 10.50 1.59 -0.59
C THR A 26 9.59 0.44 -1.02
N LYS A 27 8.48 0.16 -0.32
CA LYS A 27 7.53 -0.86 -0.77
C LYS A 27 7.06 -0.49 -2.17
N THR A 28 7.29 -1.41 -3.09
CA THR A 28 6.90 -1.38 -4.50
C THR A 28 5.37 -1.31 -4.58
N LYS A 29 4.80 -0.12 -4.40
CA LYS A 29 3.41 0.12 -4.78
C LYS A 29 3.33 -0.15 -6.29
N GLU A 30 2.29 -0.85 -6.73
CA GLU A 30 1.95 -0.93 -8.15
C GLU A 30 2.02 0.48 -8.75
N THR A 31 2.54 0.58 -9.96
CA THR A 31 2.77 1.89 -10.58
C THR A 31 1.44 2.60 -10.79
N ASP A 32 1.11 3.53 -9.90
CA ASP A 32 0.00 4.46 -10.09
C ASP A 32 0.11 5.10 -11.48
N SER A 33 -1.03 5.37 -12.11
CA SER A 33 -1.03 6.11 -13.37
C SER A 33 -0.37 7.48 -13.17
N ASP A 34 0.31 7.99 -14.21
CA ASP A 34 0.97 9.28 -14.14
C ASP A 34 -0.01 10.43 -13.86
N PHE A 35 -1.27 10.25 -14.23
CA PHE A 35 -2.36 11.15 -13.88
C PHE A 35 -2.62 11.19 -12.36
N ILE A 36 -2.77 10.05 -11.70
CA ILE A 36 -3.00 9.98 -10.25
C ILE A 36 -1.82 10.59 -9.49
N LYS A 37 -0.59 10.30 -9.94
CA LYS A 37 0.63 10.89 -9.38
C LYS A 37 0.63 12.42 -9.48
N GLN A 38 0.19 12.99 -10.62
CA GLN A 38 0.10 14.44 -10.81
C GLN A 38 -1.02 15.04 -9.95
N TYR A 39 -2.18 14.41 -9.89
CA TYR A 39 -3.30 14.87 -9.07
C TYR A 39 -2.96 14.93 -7.58
N ASN A 40 -2.41 13.85 -7.02
CA ASN A 40 -1.99 13.81 -5.62
C ASN A 40 -0.92 14.85 -5.32
N PHE A 41 0.01 15.03 -6.25
CA PHE A 41 1.05 16.05 -6.18
C PHE A 41 0.48 17.49 -6.07
N PHE A 42 -0.56 17.81 -6.84
CA PHE A 42 -1.23 19.12 -6.76
C PHE A 42 -1.96 19.30 -5.43
N ILE A 43 -2.62 18.25 -4.91
CA ILE A 43 -3.31 18.30 -3.62
C ILE A 43 -2.33 18.52 -2.47
N ASP A 44 -1.23 17.75 -2.42
CA ASP A 44 -0.22 17.87 -1.37
C ASP A 44 0.36 19.28 -1.32
N SER A 45 0.65 19.83 -2.50
CA SER A 45 1.13 21.20 -2.69
C SER A 45 0.13 22.24 -2.20
N ALA A 46 -1.15 22.11 -2.58
CA ALA A 46 -2.22 22.98 -2.15
C ALA A 46 -2.42 22.96 -0.62
N PHE A 47 -2.36 21.77 -0.03
CA PHE A 47 -2.52 21.59 1.41
C PHE A 47 -1.38 22.26 2.18
N ILE A 48 -0.13 22.02 1.79
CA ILE A 48 1.04 22.64 2.43
C ILE A 48 1.00 24.16 2.29
N TYR A 49 0.63 24.66 1.10
CA TYR A 49 0.44 26.09 0.88
C TYR A 49 -0.62 26.68 1.81
N PHE A 50 -1.79 26.05 1.90
CA PHE A 50 -2.89 26.51 2.76
C PHE A 50 -2.51 26.52 4.24
N ILE A 51 -1.88 25.47 4.74
CA ILE A 51 -1.36 25.42 6.12
C ILE A 51 -0.28 26.49 6.33
N GLY A 52 0.61 26.68 5.35
CA GLY A 52 1.61 27.75 5.39
C GLY A 52 1.01 29.14 5.50
N LEU A 53 -0.08 29.42 4.77
CA LEU A 53 -0.82 30.69 4.88
C LEU A 53 -1.46 30.88 6.26
N LEU A 54 -2.08 29.83 6.82
CA LEU A 54 -2.66 29.90 8.16
C LEU A 54 -1.60 30.14 9.23
N VAL A 55 -0.49 29.41 9.15
CA VAL A 55 0.65 29.57 10.05
C VAL A 55 1.22 30.98 9.93
N TYR A 56 1.37 31.50 8.72
CA TYR A 56 1.79 32.88 8.49
C TYR A 56 0.84 33.91 9.12
N GLN A 57 -0.48 33.75 8.95
CA GLN A 57 -1.46 34.63 9.59
C GLN A 57 -1.37 34.62 11.12
N ILE A 58 -1.10 33.46 11.71
CA ILE A 58 -0.87 33.33 13.16
C ILE A 58 0.45 33.99 13.57
N PHE A 59 1.53 33.77 12.82
CA PHE A 59 2.84 34.36 13.12
C PHE A 59 2.86 35.88 12.97
N LEU A 60 2.09 36.46 12.04
CA LEU A 60 1.91 37.91 11.93
C LEU A 60 1.38 38.57 13.20
N GLN A 61 0.68 37.80 14.05
CA GLN A 61 0.16 38.27 15.34
C GLN A 61 1.19 38.10 16.48
N THR A 62 2.37 37.53 16.20
CA THR A 62 3.43 37.28 17.19
C THR A 62 4.64 38.20 16.97
N PRO A 63 5.37 38.58 18.04
CA PRO A 63 6.51 39.51 17.95
C PRO A 63 7.71 38.97 17.13
N VAL A 64 7.71 37.68 16.75
CA VAL A 64 8.77 37.05 15.95
C VAL A 64 8.89 37.69 14.56
N VAL A 65 7.79 38.12 13.95
CA VAL A 65 7.82 38.75 12.61
C VAL A 65 8.44 40.16 12.64
N ASN A 66 8.38 40.85 13.79
CA ASN A 66 9.06 42.14 13.96
C ASN A 66 10.59 41.99 14.00
N LEU A 67 11.11 40.82 14.38
CA LEU A 67 12.54 40.54 14.44
C LEU A 67 13.16 40.33 13.04
N PHE A 68 12.36 39.81 12.10
CA PHE A 68 12.78 39.62 10.70
C PHE A 68 12.56 40.87 9.83
N LYS A 69 11.69 41.81 10.24
CA LYS A 69 11.49 43.11 9.57
C LYS A 69 12.78 43.95 9.42
N GLU A 70 13.80 43.70 10.24
CA GLU A 70 15.08 44.41 10.19
C GLU A 70 16.06 43.86 9.14
N ILE A 71 15.81 42.67 8.58
CA ILE A 71 16.68 42.08 7.54
C ILE A 71 16.29 42.65 6.18
N LYS A 72 16.88 43.81 5.84
CA LYS A 72 16.74 44.43 4.51
C LYS A 72 17.49 43.63 3.45
N LEU A 73 16.78 42.77 2.73
CA LEU A 73 17.28 42.08 1.54
C LEU A 73 16.89 42.86 0.29
N ASN A 74 17.79 43.72 -0.19
CA ASN A 74 17.63 44.42 -1.45
C ASN A 74 17.84 43.45 -2.62
N GLY A 75 16.77 42.81 -3.07
CA GLY A 75 16.76 42.03 -4.31
C GLY A 75 16.29 42.89 -5.48
N ILE A 76 16.94 42.75 -6.64
CA ILE A 76 16.70 43.54 -7.86
C ILE A 76 15.30 43.30 -8.48
N PHE A 77 14.52 42.33 -7.96
CA PHE A 77 13.36 41.76 -8.67
C PHE A 77 12.03 41.72 -7.88
N PHE A 78 11.96 42.22 -6.65
CA PHE A 78 10.75 42.19 -5.82
C PHE A 78 10.70 43.39 -4.88
N GLU A 79 9.50 43.91 -4.62
CA GLU A 79 9.28 44.85 -3.53
C GLU A 79 9.65 44.17 -2.19
N GLU A 80 10.24 44.92 -1.26
CA GLU A 80 10.99 44.42 -0.08
C GLU A 80 10.23 43.40 0.80
N HIS A 81 8.90 43.41 0.76
CA HIS A 81 8.07 42.49 1.55
C HIS A 81 7.88 41.09 0.93
N ASP A 82 8.04 40.93 -0.38
CA ASP A 82 7.75 39.67 -1.08
C ASP A 82 8.89 38.66 -1.01
N ILE A 83 10.16 39.09 -0.99
CA ILE A 83 11.32 38.17 -0.95
C ILE A 83 11.44 37.48 0.40
N MET A 84 11.27 38.23 1.49
CA MET A 84 11.39 37.65 2.83
C MET A 84 10.26 36.64 3.07
N LEU A 85 9.04 36.97 2.64
CA LEU A 85 7.91 36.06 2.66
C LEU A 85 8.19 34.80 1.83
N PHE A 86 8.76 34.97 0.64
CA PHE A 86 9.17 33.89 -0.24
C PHE A 86 10.17 32.94 0.43
N ILE A 87 11.21 33.49 1.06
CA ILE A 87 12.25 32.71 1.75
C ILE A 87 11.65 31.97 2.96
N LEU A 88 10.84 32.65 3.77
CA LEU A 88 10.20 32.05 4.94
C LEU A 88 9.26 30.91 4.53
N TYR A 89 8.45 31.11 3.49
CA TYR A 89 7.57 30.07 2.95
C TYR A 89 8.37 28.88 2.42
N PHE A 90 9.49 29.11 1.73
CA PHE A 90 10.35 28.04 1.22
C PHE A 90 10.91 27.17 2.36
N PHE A 91 11.49 27.78 3.40
CA PHE A 91 12.01 27.03 4.54
C PHE A 91 10.91 26.34 5.33
N TRP A 92 9.79 27.01 5.56
CA TRP A 92 8.61 26.40 6.19
C TRP A 92 8.15 25.17 5.43
N SER A 93 8.04 25.27 4.10
CA SER A 93 7.61 24.17 3.23
C SER A 93 8.53 22.96 3.35
N ILE A 94 9.85 23.18 3.39
CA ILE A 94 10.82 22.08 3.59
C ILE A 94 10.58 21.40 4.95
N ILE A 95 10.45 22.19 6.02
CA ILE A 95 10.29 21.68 7.38
C ILE A 95 8.98 20.88 7.52
N ILE A 96 7.88 21.36 6.92
CA ILE A 96 6.57 20.74 7.06
C ILE A 96 6.36 19.51 6.15
N CYS A 97 7.10 19.40 5.04
CA CYS A 97 7.02 18.25 4.12
C CYS A 97 7.30 16.91 4.81
N ILE A 98 8.31 16.87 5.70
CA ILE A 98 8.70 15.64 6.41
C ILE A 98 7.61 15.11 7.36
N PRO A 99 7.11 15.90 8.33
CA PRO A 99 6.03 15.45 9.21
C PRO A 99 4.73 15.23 8.43
N TYR A 100 4.43 16.04 7.41
CA TYR A 100 3.26 15.83 6.57
C TYR A 100 3.31 14.49 5.83
N ALA A 101 4.44 14.12 5.21
CA ALA A 101 4.58 12.82 4.54
C ALA A 101 4.33 11.64 5.51
N LYS A 102 4.78 11.75 6.77
CA LYS A 102 4.50 10.74 7.80
C LYS A 102 3.01 10.71 8.17
N VAL A 103 2.41 11.86 8.43
CA VAL A 103 0.99 11.99 8.80
C VAL A 103 0.07 11.50 7.68
N LYS A 104 0.38 11.87 6.44
CA LYS A 104 -0.41 11.49 5.26
C LYS A 104 -0.56 9.97 5.16
N ARG A 105 0.55 9.23 5.24
CA ARG A 105 0.53 7.76 5.19
C ARG A 105 -0.23 7.14 6.36
N HIS A 106 0.04 7.58 7.59
CA HIS A 106 -0.49 6.91 8.78
C HIS A 106 -1.92 7.32 9.13
N ILE A 107 -2.37 8.50 8.70
CA ILE A 107 -3.65 9.06 9.11
C ILE A 107 -4.53 9.30 7.89
N VAL A 108 -4.06 10.06 6.90
CA VAL A 108 -4.90 10.47 5.76
C VAL A 108 -5.26 9.27 4.88
N GLU A 109 -4.29 8.44 4.51
CA GLU A 109 -4.54 7.24 3.69
C GLU A 109 -5.49 6.25 4.41
N LEU A 110 -5.31 6.02 5.72
CA LEU A 110 -6.18 5.12 6.49
C LEU A 110 -7.59 5.67 6.65
N LEU A 111 -7.75 6.97 6.90
CA LEU A 111 -9.06 7.61 7.00
C LEU A 111 -9.79 7.57 5.66
N PHE A 112 -9.09 7.90 4.56
CA PHE A 112 -9.68 7.88 3.24
C PHE A 112 -10.13 6.47 2.85
N LEU A 113 -9.29 5.46 3.10
CA LEU A 113 -9.66 4.06 2.90
C LEU A 113 -10.89 3.67 3.73
N GLY A 114 -10.94 4.06 5.01
CA GLY A 114 -12.08 3.79 5.88
C GLY A 114 -13.39 4.42 5.36
N ILE A 115 -13.31 5.66 4.86
CA ILE A 115 -14.46 6.36 4.26
C ILE A 115 -14.88 5.69 2.94
N SER A 116 -13.93 5.41 2.05
CA SER A 116 -14.14 4.72 0.77
C SER A 116 -14.81 3.36 0.99
N ASN A 117 -14.28 2.57 1.92
CA ASN A 117 -14.81 1.25 2.26
C ASN A 117 -16.20 1.30 2.90
N LYS A 118 -16.50 2.33 3.70
CA LYS A 118 -17.86 2.52 4.23
C LYS A 118 -18.85 2.79 3.10
N PHE A 119 -18.47 3.59 2.10
CA PHE A 119 -19.32 3.86 0.93
C PHE A 119 -19.46 2.61 0.05
N ARG A 120 -18.36 1.91 -0.24
CA ARG A 120 -18.34 0.67 -1.02
C ARG A 120 -19.20 -0.42 -0.38
N SER A 121 -19.05 -0.64 0.93
CA SER A 121 -19.86 -1.59 1.70
C SER A 121 -21.35 -1.27 1.61
N LYS A 122 -21.74 0.01 1.70
CA LYS A 122 -23.14 0.43 1.55
C LYS A 122 -23.70 0.11 0.15
N ASN A 123 -22.84 0.09 -0.87
CA ASN A 123 -23.21 -0.20 -2.26
C ASN A 123 -22.93 -1.64 -2.68
N ASN A 124 -22.63 -2.55 -1.74
CA ASN A 124 -22.26 -3.95 -2.02
C ASN A 124 -21.09 -4.10 -3.01
N MET A 125 -20.14 -3.16 -2.99
CA MET A 125 -18.92 -3.20 -3.81
C MET A 125 -17.78 -3.86 -3.03
N PRO A 126 -16.81 -4.51 -3.73
CA PRO A 126 -15.60 -5.02 -3.10
C PRO A 126 -14.86 -3.92 -2.33
N LEU A 127 -14.32 -4.27 -1.16
CA LEU A 127 -13.56 -3.33 -0.33
C LEU A 127 -12.18 -3.08 -0.94
N GLU A 128 -11.72 -1.84 -0.84
CA GLU A 128 -10.34 -1.47 -1.14
C GLU A 128 -9.42 -1.90 0.00
N THR A 129 -8.23 -2.34 -0.39
CA THR A 129 -7.18 -2.82 0.49
C THR A 129 -6.14 -1.71 0.71
N ASN A 130 -5.52 -1.70 1.89
CA ASN A 130 -4.38 -0.80 2.18
C ASN A 130 -3.04 -1.40 1.75
N PHE A 131 -3.04 -2.65 1.28
CA PHE A 131 -1.87 -3.34 0.78
C PHE A 131 -1.54 -2.88 -0.65
N SER A 132 -0.27 -2.96 -1.04
CA SER A 132 0.20 -2.51 -2.36
C SER A 132 -0.27 -3.41 -3.50
N SER A 133 -0.64 -4.66 -3.19
CA SER A 133 -1.18 -5.64 -4.12
C SER A 133 -2.03 -6.66 -3.36
N VAL A 134 -2.87 -7.39 -4.09
CA VAL A 134 -3.63 -8.54 -3.53
C VAL A 134 -2.67 -9.61 -2.98
N TRP A 135 -1.48 -9.74 -3.57
CA TRP A 135 -0.43 -10.65 -3.08
C TRP A 135 0.09 -10.21 -1.71
N ASP A 136 0.36 -8.92 -1.53
CA ASP A 136 0.77 -8.38 -0.23
C ASP A 136 -0.33 -8.58 0.82
N GLU A 137 -1.59 -8.37 0.47
CA GLU A 137 -2.71 -8.64 1.37
C GLU A 137 -2.78 -10.10 1.80
N LEU A 138 -2.63 -11.02 0.84
CA LEU A 138 -2.73 -12.45 1.09
C LEU A 138 -1.72 -12.94 2.14
N PHE A 139 -0.48 -12.44 2.09
CA PHE A 139 0.61 -12.93 2.96
C PHE A 139 0.95 -12.01 4.14
N GLU A 140 0.66 -10.70 4.07
CA GLU A 140 0.97 -9.75 5.14
C GLU A 140 -0.25 -9.40 6.01
N ASN A 141 -1.47 -9.84 5.68
CA ASN A 141 -2.66 -9.50 6.47
C ASN A 141 -2.70 -10.26 7.81
N PRO A 142 -2.54 -9.58 8.96
CA PRO A 142 -2.52 -10.23 10.26
C PRO A 142 -3.89 -10.77 10.69
N LYS A 143 -4.98 -10.37 10.02
CA LYS A 143 -6.33 -10.87 10.31
C LYS A 143 -6.61 -12.23 9.68
N SER A 144 -5.85 -12.58 8.65
CA SER A 144 -6.01 -13.83 7.89
C SER A 144 -4.63 -14.37 7.49
N PRO A 145 -3.79 -14.75 8.48
CA PRO A 145 -2.46 -15.24 8.18
C PRO A 145 -2.55 -16.59 7.46
N ILE A 146 -1.79 -16.72 6.38
CA ILE A 146 -1.48 -18.03 5.78
C ILE A 146 -0.66 -18.82 6.80
N LYS A 147 -1.03 -20.07 6.99
CA LYS A 147 -0.33 -20.98 7.91
C LYS A 147 0.60 -21.91 7.14
N ASP A 148 1.66 -22.37 7.81
CA ASP A 148 2.68 -23.26 7.22
C ASP A 148 2.12 -24.66 6.87
N ASP A 149 0.93 -25.01 7.37
CA ASP A 149 0.24 -26.27 7.12
C ASP A 149 -0.86 -26.18 6.03
N GLU A 150 -0.98 -25.03 5.35
CA GLU A 150 -1.90 -24.91 4.22
C GLU A 150 -1.34 -25.61 2.98
N ILE A 151 -2.19 -26.44 2.35
CA ILE A 151 -1.90 -27.08 1.07
C ILE A 151 -2.27 -26.13 -0.05
N ILE A 152 -1.36 -25.93 -1.00
CA ILE A 152 -1.63 -25.15 -2.20
C ILE A 152 -1.48 -25.96 -3.48
N LEU A 153 -2.27 -25.55 -4.47
CA LEU A 153 -2.16 -25.94 -5.87
C LEU A 153 -1.70 -24.72 -6.66
N ILE A 154 -0.64 -24.88 -7.45
CA ILE A 154 -0.12 -23.85 -8.34
C ILE A 154 -0.42 -24.26 -9.77
N GLU A 155 -1.24 -23.47 -10.44
CA GLU A 155 -1.61 -23.66 -11.84
C GLU A 155 -1.04 -22.53 -12.70
N LYS A 156 -0.82 -22.81 -13.97
CA LYS A 156 -0.57 -21.81 -15.01
C LYS A 156 -1.44 -22.09 -16.20
N ASP A 157 -2.19 -21.07 -16.62
CA ASP A 157 -3.11 -21.15 -17.76
C ASP A 157 -4.09 -22.35 -17.61
N GLY A 158 -4.52 -22.64 -16.38
CA GLY A 158 -5.41 -23.75 -16.02
C GLY A 158 -4.74 -25.13 -15.92
N VAL A 159 -3.42 -25.23 -16.09
CA VAL A 159 -2.68 -26.49 -15.95
C VAL A 159 -1.95 -26.52 -14.62
N LEU A 160 -2.15 -27.58 -13.83
CA LEU A 160 -1.45 -27.80 -12.57
C LEU A 160 0.05 -27.98 -12.81
N ILE A 161 0.87 -27.07 -12.27
CA ILE A 161 2.33 -27.13 -12.34
C ILE A 161 2.88 -27.87 -11.12
N SER A 162 2.38 -27.52 -9.92
CA SER A 162 2.93 -28.03 -8.67
C SER A 162 1.90 -27.97 -7.54
N GLN A 163 2.13 -28.75 -6.50
CA GLN A 163 1.29 -28.80 -5.29
C GLN A 163 2.13 -29.18 -4.08
N GLY A 164 1.66 -28.86 -2.87
CA GLY A 164 2.33 -29.22 -1.62
C GLY A 164 1.98 -28.29 -0.47
N TYR A 165 2.58 -28.54 0.70
CA TYR A 165 2.49 -27.67 1.86
C TYR A 165 3.41 -26.45 1.72
N ILE A 166 2.95 -25.28 2.12
CA ILE A 166 3.78 -24.06 2.10
C ILE A 166 4.81 -24.12 3.23
N LYS A 167 6.08 -24.38 2.90
CA LYS A 167 7.16 -24.25 3.89
C LYS A 167 7.65 -22.81 4.01
N ARG A 168 7.86 -22.14 2.86
CA ARG A 168 8.32 -20.75 2.78
C ARG A 168 7.83 -20.10 1.49
N TYR A 169 7.76 -18.79 1.50
CA TYR A 169 7.51 -17.97 0.32
C TYR A 169 8.42 -16.74 0.32
N SER A 170 8.67 -16.18 -0.86
CA SER A 170 9.43 -14.93 -0.99
C SER A 170 8.66 -13.77 -0.36
N PRO A 171 9.34 -12.82 0.29
CA PRO A 171 8.69 -11.64 0.86
C PRO A 171 7.77 -10.94 -0.16
N PRO A 172 6.52 -10.57 0.22
CA PRO A 172 5.48 -10.17 -0.74
C PRO A 172 5.81 -8.94 -1.58
N HIS A 173 6.63 -8.04 -1.04
CA HIS A 173 7.07 -6.82 -1.72
C HIS A 173 8.08 -7.05 -2.87
N LEU A 174 8.61 -8.28 -3.03
CA LEU A 174 9.52 -8.61 -4.13
C LEU A 174 8.74 -8.92 -5.41
N SER A 175 9.26 -8.44 -6.55
CA SER A 175 8.66 -8.72 -7.87
C SER A 175 8.74 -10.19 -8.27
N ARG A 176 9.74 -10.91 -7.76
CA ARG A 176 9.90 -12.35 -7.97
C ARG A 176 9.22 -13.11 -6.83
N ARG A 177 8.07 -13.70 -7.13
CA ARG A 177 7.32 -14.57 -6.21
C ARG A 177 7.83 -16.00 -6.32
N GLU A 178 8.18 -16.59 -5.20
CA GLU A 178 8.66 -17.97 -5.14
C GLU A 178 8.02 -18.69 -3.96
N PHE A 179 7.80 -19.99 -4.13
CA PHE A 179 7.34 -20.89 -3.08
C PHE A 179 8.36 -22.00 -2.88
N LEU A 180 8.59 -22.35 -1.62
CA LEU A 180 9.20 -23.60 -1.23
C LEU A 180 8.09 -24.51 -0.71
N LEU A 181 7.81 -25.57 -1.47
CA LEU A 181 6.78 -26.54 -1.14
C LEU A 181 7.39 -27.80 -0.52
N GLU A 182 6.70 -28.39 0.44
CA GLU A 182 7.04 -29.69 1.03
C GLU A 182 5.99 -30.75 0.70
N GLN A 183 6.46 -32.00 0.71
CA GLN A 183 5.65 -33.21 0.53
C GLN A 183 4.79 -33.20 -0.75
N SER A 184 5.31 -32.63 -1.84
CA SER A 184 4.58 -32.50 -3.10
C SER A 184 4.10 -33.83 -3.67
N SER A 185 4.89 -34.89 -3.52
CA SER A 185 4.55 -36.23 -4.01
C SER A 185 3.44 -36.88 -3.18
N GLU A 186 3.52 -36.74 -1.86
CA GLU A 186 2.55 -37.27 -0.91
C GLU A 186 1.21 -36.56 -1.03
N VAL A 187 1.24 -35.22 -1.12
CA VAL A 187 0.04 -34.41 -1.39
C VAL A 187 -0.59 -34.78 -2.73
N LYS A 188 0.23 -35.11 -3.75
CA LYS A 188 -0.27 -35.60 -5.03
C LYS A 188 -0.96 -36.95 -4.92
N ALA A 189 -0.30 -37.92 -4.32
CA ALA A 189 -0.91 -39.23 -4.11
C ALA A 189 -2.20 -39.13 -3.29
N PHE A 190 -2.22 -38.24 -2.29
CA PHE A 190 -3.39 -37.98 -1.46
C PHE A 190 -4.53 -37.37 -2.26
N LEU A 191 -4.31 -36.29 -3.01
CA LEU A 191 -5.35 -35.66 -3.82
C LEU A 191 -5.89 -36.61 -4.91
N ASP A 192 -5.01 -37.38 -5.56
CA ASP A 192 -5.42 -38.41 -6.54
C ASP A 192 -6.25 -39.54 -5.90
N SER A 193 -6.10 -39.76 -4.59
CA SER A 193 -6.89 -40.74 -3.84
C SER A 193 -8.23 -40.17 -3.34
N ASP A 194 -8.22 -38.92 -2.87
CA ASP A 194 -9.40 -38.20 -2.39
C ASP A 194 -10.38 -37.93 -3.55
N GLU A 195 -9.87 -37.64 -4.74
CA GLU A 195 -10.68 -37.47 -5.95
C GLU A 195 -11.46 -38.75 -6.33
N LYS A 196 -10.94 -39.93 -5.96
CA LYS A 196 -11.58 -41.23 -6.25
C LYS A 196 -12.65 -41.63 -5.23
N CYS A 197 -12.81 -40.88 -4.13
CA CYS A 197 -13.88 -41.12 -3.18
C CYS A 197 -15.24 -40.83 -3.84
N GLU A 198 -16.17 -41.79 -3.74
CA GLU A 198 -17.47 -41.71 -4.42
C GLU A 198 -18.41 -40.70 -3.75
N SER A 199 -18.23 -40.42 -2.46
CA SER A 199 -19.06 -39.47 -1.71
C SER A 199 -18.30 -38.19 -1.32
N GLU A 200 -18.99 -37.05 -1.41
CA GLU A 200 -18.47 -35.74 -1.03
C GLU A 200 -18.16 -35.63 0.48
N ASP A 201 -18.81 -36.47 1.29
CA ASP A 201 -18.63 -36.53 2.74
C ASP A 201 -17.32 -37.25 3.13
N GLU A 202 -16.88 -38.22 2.32
CA GLU A 202 -15.61 -38.94 2.50
C GLU A 202 -14.39 -38.14 2.06
N LYS A 203 -14.58 -37.14 1.18
CA LYS A 203 -13.48 -36.29 0.71
C LYS A 203 -12.98 -35.35 1.81
N LEU A 204 -11.68 -35.40 2.04
CA LEU A 204 -10.98 -34.65 3.07
C LEU A 204 -10.45 -33.30 2.58
N LEU A 205 -10.20 -33.15 1.27
CA LEU A 205 -9.68 -31.91 0.65
C LEU A 205 -10.55 -31.52 -0.55
N ASN A 206 -11.78 -31.13 -0.28
CA ASN A 206 -12.77 -30.97 -1.34
C ASN A 206 -13.15 -29.52 -1.66
N VAL A 207 -12.64 -28.55 -0.90
CA VAL A 207 -13.04 -27.15 -1.05
C VAL A 207 -11.82 -26.27 -1.18
N VAL A 208 -11.72 -25.58 -2.30
CA VAL A 208 -10.81 -24.45 -2.45
C VAL A 208 -11.34 -23.32 -1.57
N LYS A 209 -10.60 -23.02 -0.50
CA LYS A 209 -10.94 -21.96 0.45
C LYS A 209 -10.81 -20.59 -0.18
N MET A 210 -9.77 -20.40 -0.99
CA MET A 210 -9.50 -19.15 -1.69
C MET A 210 -8.57 -19.36 -2.88
N GLU A 211 -8.65 -18.43 -3.84
CA GLU A 211 -7.83 -18.42 -5.04
C GLU A 211 -7.18 -17.06 -5.22
N TYR A 212 -5.88 -17.07 -5.52
CA TYR A 212 -5.14 -15.93 -6.02
C TYR A 212 -4.91 -16.12 -7.53
N TYR A 213 -5.23 -15.12 -8.33
CA TYR A 213 -5.03 -15.15 -9.78
C TYR A 213 -4.23 -13.94 -10.26
N ASP A 214 -3.10 -14.20 -10.91
CA ASP A 214 -2.29 -13.18 -11.57
C ASP A 214 -2.60 -13.16 -13.07
N THR A 215 -3.36 -12.14 -13.48
CA THR A 215 -3.80 -11.94 -14.87
C THR A 215 -2.65 -11.67 -15.84
N GLN A 216 -1.48 -11.21 -15.37
CA GLN A 216 -0.34 -10.91 -16.23
C GLN A 216 0.47 -12.15 -16.57
N THR A 217 0.61 -13.05 -15.59
CA THR A 217 1.44 -14.25 -15.71
C THR A 217 0.64 -15.52 -15.99
N GLY A 218 -0.69 -15.47 -15.82
CA GLY A 218 -1.58 -16.62 -15.93
C GLY A 218 -1.46 -17.60 -14.76
N ILE A 219 -0.80 -17.20 -13.67
CA ILE A 219 -0.57 -18.05 -12.50
C ILE A 219 -1.78 -17.99 -11.56
N THR A 220 -2.30 -19.15 -11.19
CA THR A 220 -3.32 -19.30 -10.15
C THR A 220 -2.73 -20.06 -8.97
N VAL A 221 -2.94 -19.56 -7.75
CA VAL A 221 -2.61 -20.26 -6.51
C VAL A 221 -3.91 -20.53 -5.77
N LYS A 222 -4.27 -21.80 -5.62
CA LYS A 222 -5.47 -22.24 -4.90
C LYS A 222 -5.07 -22.76 -3.53
N PHE A 223 -5.72 -22.27 -2.50
CA PHE A 223 -5.51 -22.70 -1.11
C PHE A 223 -6.63 -23.64 -0.72
N LEU A 224 -6.27 -24.86 -0.33
CA LEU A 224 -7.24 -25.89 0.05
C LEU A 224 -7.67 -25.72 1.51
N ASP A 225 -8.95 -25.98 1.79
CA ASP A 225 -9.42 -26.09 3.16
C ASP A 225 -8.94 -27.40 3.79
N THR A 226 -7.99 -27.31 4.71
CA THR A 226 -7.41 -28.45 5.42
C THR A 226 -8.17 -28.80 6.71
N THR A 227 -9.25 -28.10 7.06
CA THR A 227 -9.96 -28.27 8.34
C THR A 227 -10.46 -29.70 8.55
N LYS A 228 -11.07 -30.32 7.53
CA LYS A 228 -11.53 -31.72 7.60
C LYS A 228 -10.37 -32.69 7.77
N LEU A 229 -9.28 -32.49 7.03
CA LEU A 229 -8.07 -33.32 7.09
C LEU A 229 -7.44 -33.29 8.49
N VAL A 230 -7.27 -32.09 9.06
CA VAL A 230 -6.70 -31.92 10.41
C VAL A 230 -7.55 -32.65 11.45
N ASN A 231 -8.88 -32.45 11.43
CA ASN A 231 -9.80 -33.12 12.36
C ASN A 231 -9.73 -34.65 12.24
N TYR A 232 -9.63 -35.17 11.01
CA TYR A 232 -9.49 -36.61 10.76
C TYR A 232 -8.19 -37.17 11.38
N ILE A 233 -7.05 -36.50 11.15
CA ILE A 233 -5.75 -36.89 11.70
C ILE A 233 -5.77 -36.86 13.23
N GLU A 234 -6.36 -35.82 13.84
CA GLU A 234 -6.49 -35.72 15.30
C GLU A 234 -7.35 -36.85 15.88
N SER A 235 -8.48 -37.18 15.25
CA SER A 235 -9.36 -38.26 15.70
C SER A 235 -8.78 -39.67 15.54
N THR A 236 -7.79 -39.85 14.66
CA THR A 236 -7.16 -41.16 14.42
C THR A 236 -5.95 -41.39 15.33
N ASN A 237 -5.38 -40.30 15.87
CA ASN A 237 -4.23 -40.35 16.79
C ASN A 237 -4.62 -40.28 18.28
N SER A 238 -5.91 -40.12 18.59
CA SER A 238 -6.49 -40.18 19.94
C SER A 238 -7.02 -41.57 20.29
#